data_AF-A0A9X1N9A9-F1
#
_entry.id   AF-A0A9X1N9A9-F1
#
_cell.length_a   1.000
_cell.length_b   1.000
_cell.length_c   1.000
_cell.angle_alpha   90.00
_cell.angle_beta   90.00
_cell.angle_gamma   90.00
#
_symmetry.space_group_name_H-M   'P 1'
#
loop_
_entity.id
_entity.type
_entity.pdbx_description
1 polymer ?
#
loop_
_entity_poly.entity_id
_entity_poly.type
_entity_poly.pdbx_seq_one_letter_code
_entity_poly.pdbx_strand_id
1 'polypeptide(L)'
;MKVVRSMLAVVGVGALGLLLAGCGGGGAQVGSIGAEENPPAEAAPASTQSREEIEQDRAEDRENDPRTADEERREEAREAADKVKEVADDIRRGVTEPHFTMPDLIGQNLQDAQDELQDRGSYLLDQVDATSQNRFQLMDTNWKVCAQAPKAGKQVLKTKLVRLESVKIEENCP
;
A
#
# COMPACT_ATOMS: atom_id res chain seq x y z
N MET A 1 -22.36 9.63 -5.61
CA MET A 1 -22.29 8.54 -6.62
C MET A 1 -20.83 8.17 -6.80
N LYS A 2 -20.44 6.95 -6.41
CA LYS A 2 -19.06 6.43 -6.55
C LYS A 2 -18.89 5.95 -7.99
N VAL A 3 -17.92 6.50 -8.72
CA VAL A 3 -17.48 5.94 -10.01
C VAL A 3 -16.11 5.33 -9.80
N VAL A 4 -16.07 4.00 -9.83
CA VAL A 4 -14.87 3.17 -9.79
C VAL A 4 -14.25 3.18 -11.19
N ARG A 5 -13.00 3.62 -11.34
CA ARG A 5 -12.25 3.49 -12.60
C ARG A 5 -11.25 2.35 -12.48
N SER A 6 -11.50 1.33 -13.29
CA SER A 6 -10.65 0.16 -13.52
C SER A 6 -9.34 0.59 -14.20
N MET A 7 -8.19 0.25 -13.61
CA MET A 7 -6.88 0.41 -14.24
C MET A 7 -6.44 -0.93 -14.82
N LEU A 8 -6.32 -0.97 -16.16
CA LEU A 8 -5.67 -2.04 -16.89
C LEU A 8 -4.17 -1.70 -16.95
N ALA A 9 -3.33 -2.56 -16.37
CA ALA A 9 -1.88 -2.41 -16.38
C ALA A 9 -1.29 -2.82 -17.73
N VAL A 10 -0.52 -1.95 -18.38
CA VAL A 10 0.34 -2.28 -19.52
C VAL A 10 1.77 -2.36 -19.00
N VAL A 11 2.32 -3.57 -19.00
CA VAL A 11 3.71 -3.85 -18.61
C VAL A 11 4.62 -3.57 -19.81
N GLY A 12 5.40 -2.48 -19.74
CA GLY A 12 6.45 -2.16 -20.71
C GLY A 12 7.77 -2.81 -20.34
N VAL A 13 8.22 -3.78 -21.13
CA VAL A 13 9.54 -4.44 -21.03
C VAL A 13 10.60 -3.55 -21.68
N GLY A 14 11.62 -3.17 -20.92
CA GLY A 14 12.74 -2.33 -21.36
C GLY A 14 13.73 -3.07 -22.27
N ALA A 15 14.24 -2.37 -23.28
CA ALA A 15 15.34 -2.81 -24.13
C ALA A 15 16.62 -2.01 -23.81
N LEU A 16 17.67 -2.76 -23.48
CA LEU A 16 19.02 -2.30 -23.14
C LEU A 16 19.82 -2.06 -24.43
N GLY A 17 20.18 -0.80 -24.72
CA GLY A 17 20.98 -0.41 -25.88
C GLY A 17 22.45 -0.18 -25.52
N LEU A 18 23.33 -1.06 -25.99
CA LEU A 18 24.79 -0.99 -25.88
C LEU A 18 25.35 0.01 -26.92
N LEU A 19 26.17 0.98 -26.48
CA LEU A 19 26.90 1.93 -27.32
C LEU A 19 28.26 1.35 -27.76
N LEU A 20 28.54 1.35 -29.07
CA LEU A 20 29.87 1.15 -29.64
C LEU A 20 30.25 2.38 -30.48
N ALA A 21 31.40 2.98 -30.14
CA ALA A 21 32.05 4.06 -30.86
C ALA A 21 32.87 3.52 -32.05
N GLY A 22 32.90 4.26 -33.16
CA GLY A 22 33.74 3.97 -34.33
C GLY A 22 34.18 5.25 -35.05
N CYS A 23 35.49 5.36 -35.27
CA CYS A 23 36.26 6.47 -35.85
C CYS A 23 36.34 6.45 -37.39
N GLY A 24 36.75 7.60 -37.98
CA GLY A 24 37.38 7.72 -39.31
C GLY A 24 36.65 8.72 -40.21
N GLY A 25 37.20 9.89 -40.56
CA GLY A 25 38.30 10.12 -41.53
C GLY A 25 37.65 10.71 -42.80
N GLY A 26 37.87 11.96 -43.22
CA GLY A 26 39.12 12.55 -43.72
C GLY A 26 39.02 12.69 -45.25
N GLY A 27 38.96 13.92 -45.79
CA GLY A 27 39.00 14.15 -47.24
C GLY A 27 38.64 15.60 -47.65
N ALA A 28 39.66 16.39 -47.97
CA ALA A 28 39.55 17.74 -48.53
C ALA A 28 39.53 17.69 -50.06
N GLN A 29 38.78 18.58 -50.73
CA GLN A 29 39.14 19.15 -52.03
C GLN A 29 38.64 20.58 -52.20
N VAL A 30 39.43 21.34 -52.95
CA VAL A 30 39.42 22.80 -53.20
C VAL A 30 38.85 23.06 -54.60
N GLY A 31 38.12 24.15 -54.82
CA GLY A 31 37.66 24.54 -56.16
C GLY A 31 36.94 25.90 -56.27
N SER A 32 37.74 26.96 -56.36
CA SER A 32 37.61 28.23 -57.11
C SER A 32 36.27 28.77 -57.68
N ILE A 33 36.09 30.08 -57.43
CA ILE A 33 35.48 31.20 -58.21
C ILE A 33 33.99 31.22 -58.60
N GLY A 34 33.38 32.37 -58.34
CA GLY A 34 32.09 32.80 -58.90
C GLY A 34 31.42 33.86 -58.02
N ALA A 35 31.84 35.11 -58.14
CA ALA A 35 31.06 36.23 -57.65
C ALA A 35 29.88 36.43 -58.62
N GLU A 36 28.66 36.13 -58.17
CA GLU A 36 27.44 36.56 -58.86
C GLU A 36 26.48 37.10 -57.80
N GLU A 37 26.29 38.42 -57.86
CA GLU A 37 25.41 39.18 -56.99
C GLU A 37 23.95 38.79 -57.26
N ASN A 38 23.22 38.34 -56.23
CA ASN A 38 21.76 38.14 -56.30
C ASN A 38 21.02 39.24 -55.51
N PRO A 39 19.89 39.76 -56.05
CA PRO A 39 19.10 40.86 -55.47
C PRO A 39 18.28 40.40 -54.22
N PRO A 40 17.62 41.31 -53.48
CA PRO A 40 17.36 41.13 -52.06
C PRO A 40 16.27 40.08 -51.77
N ALA A 41 16.48 39.41 -50.63
CA ALA A 41 15.57 38.46 -50.02
C ALA A 41 14.16 39.07 -49.83
N GLU A 42 13.19 38.43 -50.45
CA GLU A 42 11.77 38.57 -50.14
C GLU A 42 11.55 38.06 -48.70
N ALA A 43 11.00 38.92 -47.85
CA ALA A 43 10.74 38.61 -46.45
C ALA A 43 9.72 37.47 -46.34
N ALA A 44 10.10 36.37 -45.69
CA ALA A 44 9.16 35.35 -45.23
C ALA A 44 8.15 35.99 -44.24
N PRO A 45 6.85 35.69 -44.31
CA PRO A 45 5.87 36.24 -43.39
C PRO A 45 6.08 35.67 -41.97
N ALA A 46 6.24 36.56 -41.00
CA ALA A 46 6.19 36.23 -39.57
C ALA A 46 4.78 35.70 -39.22
N SER A 47 4.71 34.54 -38.57
CA SER A 47 3.45 33.92 -38.15
C SER A 47 2.77 34.73 -37.05
N THR A 48 1.55 35.21 -37.32
CA THR A 48 0.68 35.89 -36.37
C THR A 48 -0.16 34.85 -35.62
N GLN A 49 0.37 34.25 -34.55
CA GLN A 49 -0.50 33.53 -33.61
C GLN A 49 -1.24 34.53 -32.72
N SER A 50 -2.49 34.23 -32.41
CA SER A 50 -3.29 35.03 -31.48
C SER A 50 -2.77 34.86 -30.05
N ARG A 51 -2.98 35.86 -29.20
CA ARG A 51 -2.51 35.83 -27.79
C ARG A 51 -3.06 34.62 -27.02
N GLU A 52 -4.27 34.17 -27.37
CA GLU A 52 -4.92 33.01 -26.78
C GLU A 52 -4.22 31.71 -27.18
N GLU A 53 -3.82 31.56 -28.45
CA GLU A 53 -3.01 30.43 -28.91
C GLU A 53 -1.62 30.41 -28.26
N ILE A 54 -0.98 31.58 -28.06
CA ILE A 54 0.31 31.68 -27.37
C ILE A 54 0.18 31.33 -25.88
N GLU A 55 -0.92 31.68 -25.23
CA GLU A 55 -1.19 31.31 -23.84
C GLU A 55 -1.50 29.81 -23.71
N GLN A 56 -2.16 29.23 -24.72
CA GLN A 56 -2.47 27.81 -24.76
C GLN A 56 -1.24 26.94 -25.07
N ASP A 57 -0.42 27.32 -26.05
CA ASP A 57 0.86 26.65 -26.36
C ASP A 57 1.80 26.70 -25.14
N ARG A 58 1.86 27.84 -24.42
CA ARG A 58 2.63 27.93 -23.17
C ARG A 58 2.07 27.09 -22.02
N ALA A 59 0.77 26.84 -22.00
CA ALA A 59 0.14 25.98 -21.00
C ALA A 59 0.46 24.51 -21.30
N GLU A 60 0.38 24.08 -22.56
CA GLU A 60 0.79 22.74 -22.99
C GLU A 60 2.30 22.52 -22.79
N ASP A 61 3.15 23.49 -23.09
CA ASP A 61 4.61 23.39 -22.85
C ASP A 61 4.92 23.25 -21.35
N ARG A 62 4.13 23.87 -20.48
CA ARG A 62 4.28 23.75 -19.03
C ARG A 62 3.80 22.40 -18.52
N GLU A 63 2.73 21.86 -19.10
CA GLU A 63 2.21 20.53 -18.78
C GLU A 63 3.17 19.42 -19.24
N ASN A 64 3.80 19.60 -20.41
CA ASN A 64 4.79 18.68 -20.98
C ASN A 64 6.23 18.91 -20.47
N ASP A 65 6.44 19.84 -19.54
CA ASP A 65 7.77 20.12 -18.98
C ASP A 65 8.24 18.92 -18.14
N PRO A 66 9.36 18.27 -18.46
CA PRO A 66 9.89 17.16 -17.67
C PRO A 66 10.09 17.49 -16.18
N ARG A 67 10.20 18.78 -15.83
CA ARG A 67 10.34 19.26 -14.46
C ARG A 67 9.07 19.13 -13.62
N THR A 68 7.87 19.19 -14.21
CA THR A 68 6.61 19.01 -13.46
C THR A 68 6.47 17.57 -12.99
N ALA A 69 6.77 16.59 -13.86
CA ALA A 69 6.83 15.18 -13.49
C ALA A 69 7.91 14.88 -12.42
N ASP A 70 9.03 15.61 -12.44
CA ASP A 70 10.06 15.52 -11.39
C ASP A 70 9.60 16.13 -10.05
N GLU A 71 8.81 17.21 -10.08
CA GLU A 71 8.24 17.85 -8.89
C GLU A 71 7.16 16.98 -8.24
N GLU A 72 6.25 16.40 -9.02
CA GLU A 72 5.22 15.47 -8.55
C GLU A 72 5.85 14.23 -7.90
N ARG A 73 6.84 13.61 -8.56
CA ARG A 73 7.58 12.47 -8.01
C ARG A 73 8.29 12.83 -6.71
N ARG A 74 8.80 14.06 -6.57
CA ARG A 74 9.44 14.55 -5.33
C ARG A 74 8.42 14.77 -4.22
N GLU A 75 7.23 15.22 -4.54
CA GLU A 75 6.13 15.36 -3.57
C GLU A 75 5.66 13.99 -3.07
N GLU A 76 5.43 13.04 -3.97
CA GLU A 76 5.11 11.65 -3.62
C GLU A 76 6.22 11.00 -2.76
N ALA A 77 7.49 11.25 -3.10
CA ALA A 77 8.61 10.74 -2.32
C ALA A 77 8.71 11.38 -0.93
N ARG A 78 8.31 12.65 -0.78
CA ARG A 78 8.24 13.34 0.53
C ARG A 78 7.10 12.78 1.37
N GLU A 79 5.92 12.59 0.79
CA GLU A 79 4.79 11.97 1.49
C GLU A 79 5.12 10.54 1.94
N ALA A 80 5.78 9.76 1.08
CA ALA A 80 6.26 8.43 1.43
C ALA A 80 7.31 8.47 2.56
N ALA A 81 8.23 9.44 2.53
CA ALA A 81 9.24 9.60 3.56
C ALA A 81 8.63 9.99 4.92
N ASP A 82 7.60 10.84 4.94
CA ASP A 82 6.90 11.22 6.17
C ASP A 82 6.17 10.02 6.80
N LYS A 83 5.49 9.19 5.98
CA LYS A 83 4.87 7.93 6.45
C LYS A 83 5.89 6.95 7.03
N VAL A 84 7.05 6.82 6.39
CA VAL A 84 8.14 5.95 6.89
C VAL A 84 8.67 6.48 8.22
N LYS A 85 8.77 7.80 8.37
CA LYS A 85 9.26 8.43 9.61
C LYS A 85 8.28 8.23 10.77
N GLU A 86 6.98 8.31 10.52
CA GLU A 86 5.93 8.02 11.51
C GLU A 86 6.01 6.57 12.00
N VAL A 87 6.09 5.61 11.08
CA VAL A 87 6.25 4.17 11.43
C VAL A 87 7.56 3.94 12.21
N ALA A 88 8.66 4.58 11.80
CA ALA A 88 9.93 4.49 12.52
C ALA A 88 9.87 5.15 13.91
N ASP A 89 9.04 6.17 14.10
CA ASP A 89 8.80 6.80 15.39
C ASP A 89 7.90 5.93 16.28
N ASP A 90 6.88 5.25 15.76
CA ASP A 90 6.08 4.25 16.51
C ASP A 90 6.96 3.07 16.99
N ILE A 91 7.81 2.55 16.10
CA ILE A 91 8.76 1.49 16.45
C ILE A 91 9.76 1.97 17.50
N ARG A 92 10.33 3.18 17.34
CA ARG A 92 11.27 3.76 18.32
C ARG A 92 10.62 4.10 19.66
N ARG A 93 9.37 4.55 19.65
CA ARG A 93 8.55 4.76 20.87
C ARG A 93 8.20 3.45 21.55
N GLY A 94 8.51 2.30 20.94
CA GLY A 94 8.24 1.00 21.50
C GLY A 94 6.74 0.81 21.67
N VAL A 95 5.95 1.10 20.62
CA VAL A 95 4.56 0.64 20.55
C VAL A 95 4.59 -0.89 20.55
N THR A 96 4.69 -1.47 21.74
CA THR A 96 4.47 -2.89 21.96
C THR A 96 2.99 -3.11 21.71
N GLU A 97 2.68 -3.96 20.74
CA GLU A 97 1.32 -4.43 20.50
C GLU A 97 0.64 -4.74 21.83
N PRO A 98 -0.58 -4.26 22.07
CA PRO A 98 -1.17 -4.35 23.39
C PRO A 98 -1.37 -5.82 23.78
N HIS A 99 -0.94 -6.15 25.00
CA HIS A 99 -1.02 -7.50 25.54
C HIS A 99 -2.00 -7.59 26.72
N PHE A 100 -2.41 -8.81 27.04
CA PHE A 100 -3.09 -9.16 28.29
C PHE A 100 -2.52 -10.48 28.84
N THR A 101 -2.77 -10.75 30.12
CA THR A 101 -2.47 -12.06 30.73
C THR A 101 -3.70 -12.93 30.60
N MET A 102 -3.55 -14.11 30.00
CA MET A 102 -4.64 -15.04 29.76
C MET A 102 -5.28 -15.47 31.10
N PRO A 103 -6.59 -15.26 31.31
CA PRO A 103 -7.27 -15.72 32.51
C PRO A 103 -7.43 -17.24 32.52
N ASP A 104 -7.77 -17.79 33.69
CA ASP A 104 -8.18 -19.19 33.84
C ASP A 104 -9.70 -19.29 33.69
N LEU A 105 -10.12 -19.78 32.52
CA LEU A 105 -11.50 -19.82 32.07
C LEU A 105 -12.10 -21.23 32.16
N ILE A 106 -11.29 -22.24 32.46
CA ILE A 106 -11.76 -23.63 32.50
C ILE A 106 -12.80 -23.79 33.62
N GLY A 107 -13.93 -24.39 33.29
CA GLY A 107 -15.06 -24.58 34.19
C GLY A 107 -16.03 -23.41 34.28
N GLN A 108 -15.69 -22.24 33.72
CA GLN A 108 -16.61 -21.11 33.66
C GLN A 108 -17.76 -21.36 32.67
N ASN A 109 -18.85 -20.63 32.84
CA ASN A 109 -19.86 -20.47 31.79
C ASN A 109 -19.22 -19.83 30.56
N LEU A 110 -19.63 -20.24 29.36
CA LEU A 110 -19.04 -19.73 28.12
C LEU A 110 -19.32 -18.24 27.88
N GLN A 111 -20.47 -17.71 28.32
CA GLN A 111 -20.74 -16.26 28.22
C GLN A 111 -19.79 -15.48 29.14
N ASP A 112 -19.71 -15.87 30.41
CA ASP A 112 -18.85 -15.21 31.41
C ASP A 112 -17.37 -15.23 30.97
N ALA A 113 -16.91 -16.36 30.41
CA ALA A 113 -15.55 -16.49 29.90
C ALA A 113 -15.26 -15.54 28.72
N GLN A 114 -16.24 -15.33 27.85
CA GLN A 114 -16.12 -14.37 26.73
C GLN A 114 -16.12 -12.94 27.22
N ASP A 115 -16.97 -12.60 28.20
CA ASP A 115 -17.04 -11.27 28.79
C ASP A 115 -15.72 -10.94 29.50
N GLU A 116 -15.13 -11.88 30.25
CA GLU A 116 -13.82 -11.70 30.89
C GLU A 116 -12.70 -11.46 29.86
N LEU A 117 -12.74 -12.10 28.69
CA LEU A 117 -11.78 -11.83 27.62
C LEU A 117 -11.97 -10.45 26.99
N GLN A 118 -13.22 -10.03 26.78
CA GLN A 118 -13.56 -8.72 26.22
C GLN A 118 -13.16 -7.57 27.15
N ASP A 119 -13.35 -7.73 28.46
CA ASP A 119 -12.90 -6.76 29.48
C ASP A 119 -11.36 -6.56 29.45
N ARG A 120 -10.62 -7.57 29.01
CA ARG A 120 -9.16 -7.53 28.81
C ARG A 120 -8.75 -7.03 27.42
N GLY A 121 -9.72 -6.78 26.55
CA GLY A 121 -9.56 -6.30 25.18
C GLY A 121 -9.24 -7.39 24.17
N SER A 122 -9.57 -8.65 24.44
CA SER A 122 -9.43 -9.79 23.54
C SER A 122 -10.79 -10.15 22.92
N TYR A 123 -10.94 -9.90 21.61
CA TYR A 123 -12.22 -10.03 20.90
C TYR A 123 -12.22 -11.13 19.82
N LEU A 124 -11.05 -11.64 19.44
CA LEU A 124 -10.94 -12.68 18.43
C LEU A 124 -11.09 -14.04 19.08
N LEU A 125 -12.23 -14.69 18.85
CA LEU A 125 -12.61 -15.95 19.47
C LEU A 125 -12.85 -17.04 18.43
N ASP A 126 -12.40 -18.25 18.76
CA ASP A 126 -12.72 -19.50 18.08
C ASP A 126 -13.45 -20.40 19.07
N GLN A 127 -14.72 -20.69 18.80
CA GLN A 127 -15.59 -21.40 19.71
C GLN A 127 -15.89 -22.79 19.16
N VAL A 128 -15.51 -23.82 19.92
CA VAL A 128 -15.53 -25.22 19.46
C VAL A 128 -16.31 -26.09 20.44
N ASP A 129 -17.16 -26.97 19.91
CA ASP A 129 -17.82 -27.99 20.72
C ASP A 129 -16.81 -29.07 21.09
N ALA A 130 -16.42 -29.15 22.36
CA ALA A 130 -15.40 -30.07 22.84
C ALA A 130 -15.79 -31.54 22.64
N THR A 131 -17.09 -31.85 22.51
CA THR A 131 -17.56 -33.21 22.21
C THR A 131 -17.23 -33.67 20.78
N SER A 132 -16.69 -32.79 19.93
CA SER A 132 -16.44 -33.02 18.50
C SER A 132 -17.70 -33.35 17.69
N GLN A 133 -18.90 -33.08 18.24
CA GLN A 133 -20.18 -33.25 17.53
C GLN A 133 -20.50 -32.08 16.59
N ASN A 134 -19.66 -31.04 16.54
CA ASN A 134 -19.83 -29.84 15.73
C ASN A 134 -21.18 -29.13 15.95
N ARG A 135 -21.66 -29.09 17.20
CA ARG A 135 -22.90 -28.37 17.54
C ARG A 135 -22.63 -26.86 17.58
N PHE A 136 -23.63 -26.09 17.19
CA PHE A 136 -23.57 -24.63 17.28
C PHE A 136 -23.84 -24.13 18.70
N GLN A 137 -22.97 -23.25 19.18
CA GLN A 137 -23.09 -22.56 20.45
C GLN A 137 -24.00 -21.32 20.25
N LEU A 138 -25.32 -21.53 20.18
CA LEU A 138 -26.28 -20.44 19.92
C LEU A 138 -26.63 -19.61 21.16
N MET A 139 -26.46 -20.20 22.35
CA MET A 139 -26.82 -19.61 23.63
C MET A 139 -25.71 -19.99 24.60
N ASP A 140 -24.70 -19.13 24.69
CA ASP A 140 -23.42 -19.43 25.36
C ASP A 140 -23.62 -19.69 26.86
N THR A 141 -24.66 -19.10 27.44
CA THR A 141 -25.09 -19.39 28.82
C THR A 141 -25.46 -20.85 29.07
N ASN A 142 -25.68 -21.67 28.03
CA ASN A 142 -25.95 -23.11 28.16
C ASN A 142 -24.69 -24.00 28.04
N TRP A 143 -23.50 -23.39 27.98
CA TRP A 143 -22.24 -24.07 27.77
C TRP A 143 -21.24 -23.74 28.87
N LYS A 144 -20.33 -24.68 29.14
CA LYS A 144 -19.19 -24.50 30.05
C LYS A 144 -17.88 -24.79 29.34
N VAL A 145 -16.86 -24.02 29.65
CA VAL A 145 -15.53 -24.15 29.06
C VAL A 145 -14.83 -25.39 29.64
N CYS A 146 -14.32 -26.24 28.75
CA CYS A 146 -13.53 -27.43 29.08
C CYS A 146 -12.05 -27.23 28.83
N ALA A 147 -11.70 -26.47 27.77
CA ALA A 147 -10.33 -26.15 27.45
C ALA A 147 -10.23 -24.74 26.85
N GLN A 148 -9.04 -24.17 26.99
CA GLN A 148 -8.70 -22.88 26.40
C GLN A 148 -7.34 -22.93 25.73
N ALA A 149 -7.17 -22.13 24.69
CA ALA A 149 -5.88 -21.82 24.12
C ALA A 149 -5.82 -20.32 23.76
N PRO A 150 -4.80 -19.56 24.20
CA PRO A 150 -3.65 -19.97 25.02
C PRO A 150 -4.01 -20.41 26.46
N LYS A 151 -3.07 -21.10 27.12
CA LYS A 151 -3.22 -21.51 28.53
C LYS A 151 -3.23 -20.29 29.46
N ALA A 152 -3.91 -20.43 30.60
CA ALA A 152 -3.91 -19.42 31.67
C ALA A 152 -2.49 -18.97 32.05
N GLY A 153 -2.36 -17.69 32.42
CA GLY A 153 -1.10 -17.05 32.81
C GLY A 153 -0.17 -16.68 31.65
N LYS A 154 -0.47 -17.06 30.40
CA LYS A 154 0.33 -16.66 29.24
C LYS A 154 0.14 -15.18 28.92
N GLN A 155 1.21 -14.51 28.50
CA GLN A 155 1.11 -13.19 27.89
C GLN A 155 0.65 -13.35 26.44
N VAL A 156 -0.44 -12.68 26.07
CA VAL A 156 -1.12 -12.85 24.78
C VAL A 156 -1.33 -11.48 24.14
N LEU A 157 -1.11 -11.36 22.84
CA LEU A 157 -1.46 -10.16 22.07
C LEU A 157 -2.98 -10.02 22.04
N LYS A 158 -3.51 -8.80 22.22
CA LYS A 158 -4.97 -8.56 22.11
C LYS A 158 -5.54 -8.90 20.72
N THR A 159 -4.69 -8.93 19.71
CA THR A 159 -5.00 -9.32 18.33
C THR A 159 -4.82 -10.82 18.06
N LYS A 160 -4.51 -11.63 19.08
CA LYS A 160 -4.38 -13.09 18.93
C LYS A 160 -5.75 -13.75 19.05
N LEU A 161 -6.00 -14.72 18.16
CA LEU A 161 -7.15 -15.62 18.26
C LEU A 161 -7.06 -16.48 19.54
N VAL A 162 -8.10 -16.45 20.35
CA VAL A 162 -8.29 -17.30 21.53
C VAL A 162 -9.31 -18.38 21.20
N ARG A 163 -8.99 -19.65 21.47
CA ARG A 163 -9.92 -20.77 21.34
C ARG A 163 -10.52 -21.13 22.69
N LEU A 164 -11.83 -21.30 22.72
CA LEU A 164 -12.58 -21.89 23.84
C LEU A 164 -13.27 -23.16 23.34
N GLU A 165 -12.98 -24.28 24.00
CA GLU A 165 -13.65 -25.56 23.75
C GLU A 165 -14.66 -25.76 24.88
N SER A 166 -15.93 -26.00 24.53
CA SER A 166 -17.03 -26.03 25.50
C SER A 166 -17.95 -27.24 25.31
N VAL A 167 -18.62 -27.65 26.39
CA VAL A 167 -19.71 -28.65 26.38
C VAL A 167 -20.98 -28.05 26.98
N LYS A 168 -22.12 -28.71 26.83
CA LYS A 168 -23.34 -28.28 27.54
C LYS A 168 -23.12 -28.37 29.06
N ILE A 169 -23.76 -27.50 29.84
CA ILE A 169 -23.58 -27.44 31.30
C ILE A 169 -23.68 -28.83 31.98
N GLU A 170 -24.64 -29.65 31.55
CA GLU A 170 -24.90 -30.99 32.10
C GLU A 170 -23.97 -32.10 31.58
N GLU A 171 -23.10 -31.81 30.62
CA GLU A 171 -22.19 -32.79 30.02
C GLU A 171 -20.84 -32.79 30.74
N ASN A 172 -20.12 -33.92 30.72
CA ASN A 172 -18.74 -33.95 31.21
C ASN A 172 -17.78 -33.43 30.13
N CYS A 173 -16.77 -32.68 30.57
CA CYS A 173 -15.64 -32.36 29.71
C CYS A 173 -14.89 -33.65 29.34
N PRO A 174 -14.51 -33.81 28.06
CA PRO A 174 -13.75 -34.97 27.58
C PRO A 174 -12.32 -35.04 28.14
#